data_AF-A0A9X1PKV2-F1
#
_entry.id   AF-A0A9X1PKV2-F1
#
_cell.length_a   1.000
_cell.length_b   1.000
_cell.length_c   1.000
_cell.angle_alpha   90.00
_cell.angle_beta   90.00
_cell.angle_gamma   90.00
#
_symmetry.space_group_name_H-M   'P 1'
#
loop_
_entity.id
_entity.type
_entity.pdbx_description
1 polymer ?
#
loop_
_entity_poly.entity_id
_entity_poly.type
_entity_poly.pdbx_seq_one_letter_code
_entity_poly.pdbx_strand_id
1 'polypeptide(L)'
;MEQIVLTKGSYIQISIDENQRIFARELVEHSLRHHHVANIWDKHNDKLSQTRMMRFTGSLGEVIFADCYHLPRPAKSFGATDGQDWGQDFLIKSEEHSFSVDIKSMKRRTGMLGSDYVLNIPSSQLHKPNSKTSHYFCISFHQCPTEGTVASLLGFIDKVALEKGEIGTLYKSGTKRIRSDGTSFTFYENTYEVLFRDIDPPVVTSHISRLPGFRICALQS
;
A
#
# COMPACT_ATOMS: atom_id res chain seq x y z
N MET A 1 -16.33 -18.97 -10.62
CA MET A 1 -15.31 -17.97 -11.01
C MET A 1 -13.97 -18.63 -10.72
N GLU A 2 -13.15 -18.94 -11.73
CA GLU A 2 -11.83 -19.54 -11.49
C GLU A 2 -10.91 -18.50 -10.84
N GLN A 3 -10.35 -18.85 -9.69
CA GLN A 3 -9.35 -18.06 -8.97
C GLN A 3 -8.01 -18.78 -9.07
N ILE A 4 -6.94 -18.07 -9.41
CA ILE A 4 -5.61 -18.65 -9.36
C ILE A 4 -5.13 -18.52 -7.91
N VAL A 5 -4.92 -19.65 -7.24
CA VAL A 5 -4.37 -19.69 -5.88
C VAL A 5 -2.85 -19.51 -5.97
N LEU A 6 -2.35 -18.41 -5.43
CA LEU A 6 -0.92 -18.15 -5.35
C LEU A 6 -0.32 -18.78 -4.09
N THR A 7 0.93 -19.21 -4.18
CA THR A 7 1.71 -19.67 -3.03
C THR A 7 2.25 -18.48 -2.22
N LYS A 8 2.49 -18.68 -0.92
CA LYS A 8 3.21 -17.68 -0.11
C LYS A 8 4.56 -17.35 -0.73
N GLY A 9 4.96 -16.08 -0.61
CA GLY A 9 6.16 -15.56 -1.26
C GLY A 9 5.99 -15.29 -2.76
N SER A 10 4.77 -15.31 -3.29
CA SER A 10 4.45 -14.85 -4.64
C SER A 10 3.75 -13.48 -4.62
N TYR A 11 3.95 -12.69 -5.66
CA TYR A 11 3.24 -11.45 -5.92
C TYR A 11 2.94 -11.36 -7.41
N ILE A 12 2.08 -10.43 -7.82
CA ILE A 12 1.83 -10.19 -9.25
C ILE A 12 2.37 -8.83 -9.65
N GLN A 13 2.74 -8.69 -10.92
CA GLN A 13 3.02 -7.40 -11.54
C GLN A 13 2.03 -7.11 -12.65
N ILE A 14 1.69 -5.83 -12.80
CA ILE A 14 0.90 -5.29 -13.92
C ILE A 14 1.49 -3.95 -14.36
N SER A 15 1.35 -3.62 -15.63
CA SER A 15 1.67 -2.29 -16.17
C SER A 15 0.58 -1.30 -15.78
N ILE A 16 0.99 -0.08 -15.41
CA ILE A 16 0.07 1.01 -15.09
C ILE A 16 -0.17 1.86 -16.33
N ASP A 17 -1.43 2.05 -16.68
CA ASP A 17 -1.80 2.88 -17.82
C ASP A 17 -1.69 4.40 -17.50
N GLU A 18 -1.77 5.24 -18.53
CA GLU A 18 -1.72 6.70 -18.35
C GLU A 18 -2.99 7.25 -17.69
N ASN A 19 -4.16 6.67 -17.94
CA ASN A 19 -5.43 7.14 -17.38
C ASN A 19 -5.48 6.97 -15.85
N GLN A 20 -4.94 5.86 -15.33
CA GLN A 20 -4.76 5.59 -13.91
C GLN A 20 -3.85 6.63 -13.28
N ARG A 21 -2.74 6.97 -13.96
CA ARG A 21 -1.81 8.01 -13.49
C ARG A 21 -2.42 9.40 -13.53
N ILE A 22 -3.14 9.76 -14.58
CA ILE A 22 -3.83 11.05 -14.70
C ILE A 22 -4.89 11.18 -13.59
N PHE A 23 -5.74 10.18 -13.41
CA PHE A 23 -6.77 10.18 -12.38
C PHE A 23 -6.18 10.34 -10.97
N ALA A 24 -5.12 9.58 -10.66
CA ALA A 24 -4.43 9.72 -9.37
C ALA A 24 -3.78 11.12 -9.20
N ARG A 25 -3.26 11.75 -10.27
CA ARG A 25 -2.76 13.13 -10.20
C ARG A 25 -3.88 14.12 -9.94
N GLU A 26 -5.02 13.99 -10.62
CA GLU A 26 -6.18 14.87 -10.43
C GLU A 26 -6.71 14.80 -8.99
N LEU A 27 -6.77 13.60 -8.39
CA LEU A 27 -7.12 13.43 -6.98
C LEU A 27 -6.14 14.14 -6.03
N VAL A 28 -4.85 14.10 -6.31
CA VAL A 28 -3.83 14.79 -5.50
C VAL A 28 -3.94 16.30 -5.66
N GLU A 29 -4.12 16.81 -6.87
CA GLU A 29 -4.29 18.25 -7.09
C GLU A 29 -5.57 18.75 -6.43
N HIS A 30 -6.66 17.97 -6.48
CA HIS A 30 -7.88 18.27 -5.74
C HIS A 30 -7.63 18.30 -4.22
N SER A 31 -6.94 17.27 -3.69
CA SER A 31 -6.50 17.21 -2.28
C SER A 31 -5.81 18.48 -1.83
N LEU A 32 -4.80 18.91 -2.60
CA LEU A 32 -3.91 20.00 -2.25
C LEU A 32 -4.62 21.36 -2.33
N ARG A 33 -5.56 21.54 -3.26
CA ARG A 33 -6.35 22.77 -3.40
C ARG A 33 -7.38 22.96 -2.30
N HIS A 34 -7.95 21.88 -1.77
CA HIS A 34 -9.03 21.90 -0.78
C HIS A 34 -8.56 21.45 0.61
N HIS A 35 -7.24 21.47 0.84
CA HIS A 35 -6.63 20.99 2.06
C HIS A 35 -6.81 21.96 3.22
N HIS A 36 -7.52 21.55 4.28
CA HIS A 36 -7.69 22.35 5.49
C HIS A 36 -6.99 21.75 6.73
N VAL A 37 -6.42 20.55 6.62
CA VAL A 37 -5.83 19.81 7.76
C VAL A 37 -4.31 19.80 7.64
N ALA A 38 -3.59 20.62 8.41
CA ALA A 38 -2.13 20.66 8.35
C ALA A 38 -1.48 19.26 8.57
N ASN A 39 -0.66 18.80 7.63
CA ASN A 39 0.20 17.64 7.79
C ASN A 39 1.51 18.05 8.48
N ILE A 40 2.19 17.11 9.16
CA ILE A 40 3.49 17.34 9.81
C ILE A 40 4.55 17.86 8.83
N TRP A 41 4.40 17.55 7.54
CA TRP A 41 5.30 17.97 6.46
C TRP A 41 5.00 19.37 5.91
N ASP A 42 3.79 19.91 6.14
CA ASP A 42 3.36 21.21 5.61
C ASP A 42 4.09 22.38 6.30
N LYS A 43 4.80 22.12 7.42
CA LYS A 43 5.60 23.12 8.14
C LYS A 43 7.01 23.35 7.55
N HIS A 44 7.38 22.61 6.50
CA HIS A 44 8.69 22.72 5.86
C HIS A 44 8.52 22.91 4.34
N ASN A 45 8.75 24.14 3.85
CA ASN A 45 8.59 24.50 2.42
C ASN A 45 9.35 23.55 1.46
N ASP A 46 10.50 23.02 1.90
CA ASP A 46 11.35 22.13 1.12
C ASP A 46 10.75 20.71 0.93
N LYS A 47 9.63 20.40 1.60
CA LYS A 47 8.99 19.07 1.63
C LYS A 47 7.64 19.02 0.90
N LEU A 48 7.21 20.10 0.26
CA LEU A 48 5.95 20.13 -0.51
C LEU A 48 5.98 19.17 -1.72
N SER A 49 7.11 19.11 -2.44
CA SER A 49 7.30 18.17 -3.56
C SER A 49 7.27 16.71 -3.07
N GLN A 50 7.86 16.42 -1.91
CA GLN A 50 7.82 15.11 -1.28
C GLN A 50 6.39 14.74 -0.86
N THR A 51 5.65 15.69 -0.29
CA THR A 51 4.24 15.49 0.10
C THR A 51 3.36 15.17 -1.11
N ARG A 52 3.50 15.93 -2.21
CA ARG A 52 2.78 15.64 -3.46
C ARG A 52 3.11 14.25 -3.99
N MET A 53 4.38 13.87 -4.00
CA MET A 53 4.81 12.56 -4.46
C MET A 53 4.30 11.41 -3.57
N MET A 54 4.31 11.59 -2.25
CA MET A 54 3.78 10.61 -1.30
C MET A 54 2.27 10.43 -1.48
N ARG A 55 1.50 11.53 -1.57
CA ARG A 55 0.06 11.48 -1.85
C ARG A 55 -0.23 10.80 -3.18
N PHE A 56 0.51 11.15 -4.24
CA PHE A 56 0.37 10.49 -5.54
C PHE A 56 0.63 8.99 -5.46
N THR A 57 1.61 8.56 -4.67
CA THR A 57 1.91 7.13 -4.47
C THR A 57 0.76 6.43 -3.76
N GLY A 58 0.18 7.05 -2.73
CA GLY A 58 -1.00 6.54 -2.03
C GLY A 58 -2.23 6.44 -2.94
N SER A 59 -2.62 7.56 -3.56
CA SER A 59 -3.80 7.63 -4.43
C SER A 59 -3.68 6.71 -5.66
N LEU A 60 -2.48 6.57 -6.24
CA LEU A 60 -2.28 5.61 -7.32
C LEU A 60 -2.49 4.18 -6.82
N GLY A 61 -2.04 3.85 -5.60
CA GLY A 61 -2.34 2.59 -4.93
C GLY A 61 -3.82 2.26 -4.89
N GLU A 62 -4.62 3.18 -4.38
CA GLU A 62 -6.08 3.03 -4.28
C GLU A 62 -6.71 2.85 -5.66
N VAL A 63 -6.32 3.64 -6.66
CA VAL A 63 -6.81 3.52 -8.04
C VAL A 63 -6.48 2.15 -8.64
N ILE A 64 -5.24 1.68 -8.47
CA ILE A 64 -4.82 0.37 -8.99
C ILE A 64 -5.59 -0.75 -8.29
N PHE A 65 -5.74 -0.69 -6.97
CA PHE A 65 -6.52 -1.68 -6.22
C PHE A 65 -7.98 -1.70 -6.70
N ALA A 66 -8.61 -0.52 -6.84
CA ALA A 66 -9.98 -0.40 -7.32
C ALA A 66 -10.17 -1.05 -8.69
N ASP A 67 -9.29 -0.71 -9.65
CA ASP A 67 -9.37 -1.25 -11.00
C ASP A 67 -9.15 -2.77 -11.03
N CYS A 68 -8.16 -3.29 -10.29
CA CYS A 68 -7.87 -4.73 -10.27
C CYS A 68 -9.03 -5.57 -9.75
N TYR A 69 -9.76 -5.05 -8.76
CA TYR A 69 -10.86 -5.78 -8.11
C TYR A 69 -12.25 -5.28 -8.54
N HIS A 70 -12.33 -4.48 -9.62
CA HIS A 70 -13.58 -3.88 -10.12
C HIS A 70 -14.40 -3.14 -9.04
N LEU A 71 -13.70 -2.44 -8.15
CA LEU A 71 -14.33 -1.59 -7.15
C LEU A 71 -14.44 -0.15 -7.69
N PRO A 72 -15.37 0.66 -7.18
CA PRO A 72 -15.38 2.08 -7.47
C PRO A 72 -14.04 2.73 -7.09
N ARG A 73 -13.47 3.53 -8.00
CA ARG A 73 -12.30 4.35 -7.68
C ARG A 73 -12.61 5.33 -6.55
N PRO A 74 -11.59 5.74 -5.76
CA PRO A 74 -11.78 6.72 -4.70
C PRO A 74 -12.35 8.03 -5.26
N ALA A 75 -13.48 8.47 -4.69
CA ALA A 75 -14.15 9.71 -5.06
C ALA A 75 -13.79 10.88 -4.11
N LYS A 76 -13.12 10.57 -3.00
CA LYS A 76 -12.68 11.54 -1.99
C LYS A 76 -11.18 11.55 -1.93
N SER A 77 -10.60 12.67 -1.53
CA SER A 77 -9.16 12.81 -1.42
C SER A 77 -8.73 13.05 0.02
N PHE A 78 -7.79 12.25 0.52
CA PHE A 78 -7.26 12.37 1.87
C PHE A 78 -6.78 13.80 2.15
N GLY A 79 -7.25 14.42 3.24
CA GLY A 79 -6.88 15.78 3.66
C GLY A 79 -7.77 16.91 3.14
N ALA A 80 -8.73 16.65 2.25
CA ALA A 80 -9.82 17.58 1.95
C ALA A 80 -10.89 17.56 3.07
N THR A 81 -11.82 18.53 3.07
CA THR A 81 -12.88 18.71 4.10
C THR A 81 -13.76 17.47 4.30
N ASP A 82 -13.79 16.59 3.31
CA ASP A 82 -14.52 15.32 3.25
C ASP A 82 -13.63 14.09 3.46
N GLY A 83 -12.31 14.28 3.61
CA GLY A 83 -11.27 13.27 3.48
C GLY A 83 -10.59 12.86 4.79
N GLN A 84 -11.37 12.59 5.84
CA GLN A 84 -10.87 11.84 6.99
C GLN A 84 -11.17 10.35 6.80
N ASP A 85 -10.14 9.62 6.37
CA ASP A 85 -10.25 8.18 6.32
C ASP A 85 -9.91 7.56 7.70
N TRP A 86 -10.82 6.75 8.22
CA TRP A 86 -10.63 5.96 9.44
C TRP A 86 -9.81 4.69 9.14
N GLY A 87 -8.99 4.72 8.09
CA GLY A 87 -8.23 3.58 7.57
C GLY A 87 -9.11 2.58 6.80
N GLN A 88 -10.06 3.09 6.03
CA GLN A 88 -11.00 2.35 5.21
C GLN A 88 -11.03 2.97 3.80
N ASP A 89 -10.02 2.64 3.00
CA ASP A 89 -10.03 3.03 1.59
C ASP A 89 -11.12 2.25 0.83
N PHE A 90 -11.31 0.97 1.19
CA PHE A 90 -12.34 0.12 0.60
C PHE A 90 -13.10 -0.66 1.68
N LEU A 91 -14.41 -0.82 1.47
CA LEU A 91 -15.25 -1.76 2.22
C LEU A 91 -15.79 -2.82 1.25
N ILE A 92 -15.19 -3.99 1.27
CA ILE A 92 -15.60 -5.14 0.46
C ILE A 92 -16.58 -5.96 1.29
N LYS A 93 -17.81 -6.14 0.78
CA LYS A 93 -18.85 -6.91 1.46
C LYS A 93 -19.11 -8.21 0.70
N SER A 94 -19.15 -9.31 1.43
CA SER A 94 -19.82 -10.54 1.01
C SER A 94 -21.07 -10.76 1.87
N GLU A 95 -21.85 -11.81 1.58
CA GLU A 95 -23.02 -12.15 2.38
C GLU A 95 -22.66 -12.47 3.84
N GLU A 96 -21.46 -13.02 4.07
CA GLU A 96 -21.01 -13.49 5.39
C GLU A 96 -20.03 -12.54 6.09
N HIS A 97 -19.31 -11.70 5.33
CA HIS A 97 -18.19 -10.93 5.85
C HIS A 97 -18.12 -9.50 5.29
N SER A 98 -17.50 -8.62 6.06
CA SER A 98 -17.16 -7.27 5.63
C SER A 98 -15.68 -7.02 5.88
N PHE A 99 -14.94 -6.70 4.82
CA PHE A 99 -13.51 -6.46 4.82
C PHE A 99 -13.26 -4.98 4.58
N SER A 100 -12.80 -4.28 5.62
CA SER A 100 -12.31 -2.90 5.52
C SER A 100 -10.81 -2.93 5.21
N VAL A 101 -10.43 -2.45 4.04
CA VAL A 101 -9.06 -2.52 3.51
C VAL A 101 -8.45 -1.13 3.45
N ASP A 102 -7.21 -1.02 3.94
CA ASP A 102 -6.35 0.16 3.82
C ASP A 102 -5.14 -0.17 2.92
N ILE A 103 -4.91 0.62 1.88
CA ILE A 103 -3.91 0.39 0.86
C ILE A 103 -2.59 1.03 1.29
N LYS A 104 -1.57 0.20 1.49
CA LYS A 104 -0.21 0.63 1.78
C LYS A 104 0.63 0.58 0.52
N SER A 105 0.88 1.76 -0.04
CA SER A 105 1.63 1.93 -1.28
C SER A 105 3.02 2.50 -1.07
N MET A 106 4.00 2.00 -1.83
CA MET A 106 5.38 2.45 -1.77
C MET A 106 6.03 2.51 -3.15
N LYS A 107 7.13 3.26 -3.26
CA LYS A 107 7.99 3.27 -4.44
C LYS A 107 9.29 2.54 -4.13
N ARG A 108 9.73 1.70 -5.07
CA ARG A 108 11.02 1.01 -5.06
C ARG A 108 11.76 1.27 -6.36
N ARG A 109 13.08 1.05 -6.32
CA ARG A 109 13.94 1.23 -7.51
C ARG A 109 13.76 0.11 -8.54
N THR A 110 13.37 -1.07 -8.08
CA THR A 110 13.25 -2.28 -8.90
C THR A 110 11.95 -3.01 -8.58
N GLY A 111 11.45 -3.74 -9.57
CA GLY A 111 10.34 -4.68 -9.42
C GLY A 111 10.74 -6.02 -8.83
N MET A 112 12.04 -6.32 -8.73
CA MET A 112 12.52 -7.54 -8.06
C MET A 112 12.47 -7.33 -6.55
N LEU A 113 11.57 -8.03 -5.88
CA LEU A 113 11.32 -7.87 -4.45
C LEU A 113 11.99 -9.01 -3.66
N GLY A 114 12.75 -8.64 -2.64
CA GLY A 114 13.33 -9.60 -1.70
C GLY A 114 12.32 -10.09 -0.66
N SER A 115 12.52 -11.30 -0.17
CA SER A 115 11.71 -11.92 0.89
C SER A 115 11.90 -11.24 2.25
N ASP A 116 13.06 -10.60 2.44
CA ASP A 116 13.46 -9.84 3.63
C ASP A 116 13.02 -8.36 3.58
N TYR A 117 12.42 -7.93 2.47
CA TYR A 117 11.86 -6.58 2.37
C TYR A 117 10.66 -6.45 3.28
N VAL A 118 10.42 -5.23 3.76
CA VAL A 118 9.40 -4.98 4.78
C VAL A 118 8.40 -3.92 4.35
N LEU A 119 7.17 -4.06 4.86
CA LEU A 119 6.22 -2.98 5.03
C LEU A 119 6.25 -2.52 6.49
N ASN A 120 6.41 -1.21 6.69
CA ASN A 120 6.32 -0.61 8.02
C ASN A 120 4.92 -0.01 8.22
N ILE A 121 4.27 -0.40 9.32
CA ILE A 121 2.99 0.15 9.75
C ILE A 121 3.20 0.79 11.14
N PRO A 122 3.28 2.12 11.21
CA PRO A 122 3.33 2.81 12.49
C PRO A 122 2.17 2.41 13.40
N SER A 123 2.47 2.18 14.68
CA SER A 123 1.50 1.81 15.71
C SER A 123 0.41 2.88 15.86
N SER A 124 0.76 4.14 15.64
CA SER A 124 -0.16 5.30 15.61
C SER A 124 -1.19 5.21 14.49
N GLN A 125 -0.85 4.61 13.35
CA GLN A 125 -1.78 4.36 12.25
C GLN A 125 -2.65 3.13 12.51
N LEU A 126 -2.05 2.05 13.04
CA LEU A 126 -2.74 0.80 13.31
C LEU A 126 -3.79 0.95 14.43
N HIS A 127 -3.41 1.63 15.52
CA HIS A 127 -4.26 1.88 16.70
C HIS A 127 -4.95 3.25 16.66
N LYS A 128 -5.10 3.85 15.47
CA LYS A 128 -5.83 5.12 15.31
C LYS A 128 -7.21 4.96 15.96
N PRO A 129 -7.65 5.89 16.83
CA PRO A 129 -8.98 5.80 17.44
C PRO A 129 -10.06 5.69 16.37
N ASN A 130 -11.01 4.77 16.59
CA ASN A 130 -12.07 4.44 15.64
C ASN A 130 -11.58 3.91 14.28
N SER A 131 -10.35 3.38 14.20
CA SER A 131 -9.86 2.69 13.01
C SER A 131 -10.84 1.61 12.60
N LYS A 132 -11.31 1.69 11.35
CA LYS A 132 -12.17 0.68 10.74
C LYS A 132 -11.38 -0.40 10.01
N THR A 133 -10.07 -0.21 9.87
CA THR A 133 -9.17 -1.13 9.16
C THR A 133 -9.27 -2.52 9.75
N SER A 134 -9.56 -3.50 8.89
CA SER A 134 -9.46 -4.93 9.21
C SER A 134 -8.24 -5.55 8.54
N HIS A 135 -7.89 -5.09 7.34
CA HIS A 135 -6.80 -5.60 6.54
C HIS A 135 -6.03 -4.44 5.92
N TYR A 136 -4.73 -4.66 5.71
CA TYR A 136 -3.94 -3.82 4.81
C TYR A 136 -3.71 -4.55 3.49
N PHE A 137 -3.56 -3.81 2.39
CA PHE A 137 -3.11 -4.36 1.12
C PHE A 137 -1.85 -3.65 0.64
N CYS A 138 -0.80 -4.41 0.35
CA CYS A 138 0.52 -3.87 0.03
C CYS A 138 0.75 -3.79 -1.49
N ILE A 139 1.10 -2.60 -1.98
CA ILE A 139 1.42 -2.34 -3.39
C ILE A 139 2.77 -1.61 -3.49
N SER A 140 3.64 -2.08 -4.37
CA SER A 140 4.93 -1.43 -4.64
C SER A 140 5.04 -1.03 -6.10
N PHE A 141 5.45 0.21 -6.34
CA PHE A 141 5.67 0.74 -7.68
C PHE A 141 7.14 0.84 -8.03
N HIS A 142 7.48 0.59 -9.29
CA HIS A 142 8.79 0.90 -9.84
C HIS A 142 8.66 1.42 -11.28
N GLN A 143 9.73 2.09 -11.76
CA GLN A 143 9.83 2.49 -13.16
C GLN A 143 10.62 1.42 -13.92
N CYS A 144 10.04 0.95 -15.02
CA CYS A 144 10.64 0.05 -15.97
C CYS A 144 10.90 0.83 -17.28
N PRO A 145 12.12 0.83 -17.83
CA PRO A 145 12.41 1.58 -19.05
C PRO A 145 11.54 1.19 -20.26
N THR A 146 11.13 -0.07 -20.33
CA THR A 146 10.35 -0.61 -21.47
C THR A 146 8.85 -0.61 -21.23
N GLU A 147 8.40 -0.77 -19.97
CA GLU A 147 6.98 -0.92 -19.61
C GLU A 147 6.39 0.33 -18.94
N GLY A 148 7.21 1.35 -18.67
CA GLY A 148 6.79 2.52 -17.90
C GLY A 148 6.62 2.20 -16.41
N THR A 149 5.57 2.72 -15.78
CA THR A 149 5.32 2.44 -14.36
C THR A 149 4.69 1.05 -14.20
N VAL A 150 5.25 0.24 -13.32
CA VAL A 150 4.77 -1.11 -13.02
C VAL A 150 4.38 -1.20 -11.55
N ALA A 151 3.22 -1.80 -11.29
CA ALA A 151 2.72 -2.11 -9.96
C ALA A 151 3.01 -3.57 -9.61
N SER A 152 3.71 -3.81 -8.51
CA SER A 152 3.76 -5.10 -7.81
C SER A 152 2.66 -5.13 -6.75
N LEU A 153 1.68 -6.02 -6.88
CA LEU A 153 0.64 -6.24 -5.86
C LEU A 153 1.10 -7.41 -4.99
N LEU A 154 1.42 -7.12 -3.73
CA LEU A 154 2.01 -8.09 -2.80
C LEU A 154 0.97 -8.90 -2.04
N GLY A 155 -0.17 -8.28 -1.70
CA GLY A 155 -1.27 -8.99 -1.07
C GLY A 155 -1.72 -8.40 0.27
N PHE A 156 -2.43 -9.23 1.04
CA PHE A 156 -3.18 -8.85 2.22
C PHE A 156 -2.41 -9.11 3.52
N ILE A 157 -2.67 -8.26 4.51
CA ILE A 157 -2.15 -8.36 5.87
C ILE A 157 -3.34 -8.23 6.82
N ASP A 158 -3.61 -9.28 7.59
CA ASP A 158 -4.63 -9.26 8.64
C ASP A 158 -4.14 -8.41 9.83
N LYS A 159 -4.92 -7.37 10.18
CA LYS A 159 -4.59 -6.48 11.30
C LYS A 159 -4.58 -7.22 12.64
N VAL A 160 -5.54 -8.13 12.87
CA VAL A 160 -5.65 -8.88 14.13
C VAL A 160 -4.48 -9.83 14.29
N ALA A 161 -4.09 -10.52 13.22
CA ALA A 161 -2.90 -11.38 13.23
C ALA A 161 -1.62 -10.57 13.56
N LEU A 162 -1.50 -9.36 12.99
CA LEU A 162 -0.40 -8.44 13.28
C LEU A 162 -0.41 -7.95 14.73
N GLU A 163 -1.57 -7.62 15.28
CA GLU A 163 -1.72 -7.18 16.68
C GLU A 163 -1.36 -8.28 17.69
N LYS A 164 -1.69 -9.53 17.36
CA LYS A 164 -1.35 -10.71 18.17
C LYS A 164 0.11 -11.15 18.01
N GLY A 165 0.85 -10.58 17.05
CA GLY A 165 2.23 -10.96 16.75
C GLY A 165 2.35 -12.30 16.02
N GLU A 166 1.27 -12.75 15.37
CA GLU A 166 1.28 -13.96 14.52
C GLU A 166 2.02 -13.68 13.19
N ILE A 167 1.94 -12.44 12.72
CA ILE A 167 2.71 -11.92 11.58
C ILE A 167 3.42 -10.62 11.98
N GLY A 168 4.59 -10.37 11.39
CA GLY A 168 5.38 -9.16 11.63
C GLY A 168 6.02 -9.07 13.01
N THR A 169 6.71 -7.95 13.28
CA THR A 169 7.43 -7.70 14.53
C THR A 169 7.21 -6.25 14.97
N LEU A 170 6.84 -6.06 16.25
CA LEU A 170 6.73 -4.73 16.84
C LEU A 170 8.09 -4.25 17.34
N TYR A 171 8.61 -3.20 16.71
CA TYR A 171 9.75 -2.45 17.21
C TYR A 171 9.28 -1.25 18.02
N LYS A 172 9.74 -1.12 19.26
CA LYS A 172 9.44 0.04 20.10
C LYS A 172 10.27 1.24 19.65
N SER A 173 9.74 2.45 19.88
CA SER A 173 10.51 3.69 19.67
C SER A 173 11.85 3.62 20.42
N GLY A 174 12.91 4.10 19.78
CA GLY A 174 14.29 4.01 20.27
C GLY A 174 15.01 2.69 19.90
N THR A 175 14.31 1.69 19.37
CA THR A 175 14.96 0.44 18.96
C THR A 175 15.83 0.66 17.73
N LYS A 176 17.09 0.19 17.80
CA LYS A 176 18.01 0.17 16.66
C LYS A 176 17.80 -1.11 15.83
N ARG A 177 17.44 -0.96 14.56
CA ARG A 177 17.30 -2.05 13.59
C ARG A 177 18.52 -2.11 12.69
N ILE A 178 19.13 -3.29 12.60
CA ILE A 178 20.21 -3.59 11.65
C ILE A 178 19.58 -4.34 10.47
N ARG A 179 19.85 -3.86 9.26
CA ARG A 179 19.39 -4.45 8.01
C ARG A 179 20.32 -5.57 7.55
N SER A 180 19.86 -6.38 6.59
CA SER A 180 20.65 -7.46 5.98
C SER A 180 21.94 -6.96 5.32
N ASP A 181 21.94 -5.74 4.80
CA ASP A 181 23.12 -5.07 4.21
C ASP A 181 24.10 -4.49 5.26
N GLY A 182 23.87 -4.72 6.55
CA GLY A 182 24.70 -4.22 7.65
C GLY A 182 24.45 -2.74 8.02
N THR A 183 23.63 -2.01 7.25
CA THR A 183 23.23 -0.66 7.64
C THR A 183 22.27 -0.70 8.83
N SER A 184 22.11 0.43 9.53
CA SER A 184 21.17 0.49 10.65
C SER A 184 20.39 1.79 10.70
N PHE A 185 19.25 1.75 11.35
CA PHE A 185 18.43 2.92 11.66
C PHE A 185 17.74 2.74 13.01
N THR A 186 17.27 3.84 13.60
CA THR A 186 16.52 3.82 14.85
C THR A 186 15.07 4.18 14.57
N PHE A 187 14.14 3.41 15.13
CA PHE A 187 12.72 3.73 15.05
C PHE A 187 12.40 4.95 15.93
N TYR A 188 11.78 5.99 15.36
CA TYR A 188 11.35 7.18 16.09
C TYR A 188 9.97 7.03 16.73
N GLU A 189 9.18 6.06 16.27
CA GLU A 189 7.90 5.68 16.86
C GLU A 189 7.74 4.16 16.89
N ASN A 190 6.82 3.66 17.71
CA ASN A 190 6.47 2.23 17.73
C ASN A 190 5.99 1.81 16.34
N THR A 191 6.61 0.80 15.74
CA THR A 191 6.36 0.41 14.35
C THR A 191 6.27 -1.10 14.24
N TYR A 192 5.22 -1.57 13.58
CA TYR A 192 5.10 -2.96 13.16
C TYR A 192 5.81 -3.13 11.81
N GLU A 193 6.78 -4.03 11.75
CA GLU A 193 7.51 -4.40 10.54
C GLU A 193 6.98 -5.75 10.06
N VAL A 194 6.39 -5.80 8.86
CA VAL A 194 5.87 -7.03 8.24
C VAL A 194 6.79 -7.39 7.08
N LEU A 195 7.41 -8.58 7.12
CA LEU A 195 8.23 -9.07 6.01
C LEU A 195 7.34 -9.43 4.83
N PHE A 196 7.82 -9.19 3.61
CA PHE A 196 7.07 -9.49 2.39
C PHE A 196 6.74 -10.98 2.25
N ARG A 197 7.59 -11.87 2.76
CA ARG A 197 7.32 -13.31 2.79
C ARG A 197 6.16 -13.71 3.70
N ASP A 198 5.80 -12.87 4.67
CA ASP A 198 4.73 -13.13 5.63
C ASP A 198 3.38 -12.57 5.13
N ILE A 199 3.37 -11.80 4.04
CA ILE A 199 2.16 -11.25 3.41
C ILE A 199 1.43 -12.36 2.66
N ASP A 200 0.11 -12.47 2.89
CA ASP A 200 -0.71 -13.41 2.15
C ASP A 200 -0.91 -12.89 0.72
N PRO A 201 -0.65 -13.71 -0.32
CA PRO A 201 -0.58 -13.23 -1.70
C PRO A 201 -1.93 -12.71 -2.20
N PRO A 202 -1.94 -11.86 -3.25
CA PRO A 202 -3.19 -11.31 -3.77
C PRO A 202 -4.06 -12.40 -4.41
N VAL A 203 -5.37 -12.18 -4.40
CA VAL A 203 -6.33 -13.04 -5.11
C VAL A 203 -6.32 -12.66 -6.59
N VAL A 204 -5.96 -13.60 -7.47
CA VAL A 204 -5.94 -13.36 -8.91
C VAL A 204 -7.25 -13.79 -9.54
N THR A 205 -7.99 -12.82 -10.05
CA THR A 205 -9.21 -13.03 -10.83
C THR A 205 -8.88 -13.18 -12.31
N SER A 206 -9.84 -13.69 -13.09
CA SER A 206 -9.74 -13.73 -14.56
C SER A 206 -9.64 -12.33 -15.20
N HIS A 207 -10.07 -11.28 -14.50
CA HIS A 207 -9.85 -9.91 -14.96
C HIS A 207 -8.37 -9.52 -14.79
N ILE A 208 -7.83 -9.71 -13.59
CA ILE A 208 -6.44 -9.36 -13.25
C ILE A 208 -5.45 -10.08 -14.17
N SER A 209 -5.67 -11.36 -14.47
CA SER A 209 -4.77 -12.13 -15.33
C SER A 209 -4.71 -11.66 -16.79
N ARG A 210 -5.65 -10.80 -17.20
CA ARG A 210 -5.71 -10.20 -18.54
C ARG A 210 -5.23 -8.75 -18.57
N LEU A 211 -4.82 -8.18 -17.43
CA LEU A 211 -4.30 -6.83 -17.39
C LEU A 211 -2.95 -6.74 -18.12
N PRO A 212 -2.65 -5.61 -18.80
CA PRO A 212 -1.36 -5.40 -19.44
C PRO A 212 -0.20 -5.61 -18.47
N GLY A 213 0.85 -6.29 -18.94
CA GLY A 213 2.04 -6.58 -18.12
C GLY A 213 1.81 -7.62 -17.01
N PHE A 214 0.63 -8.27 -16.94
CA PHE A 214 0.35 -9.30 -15.95
C PHE A 214 1.43 -10.39 -15.96
N ARG A 215 2.00 -10.63 -14.79
CA ARG A 215 2.89 -11.78 -14.53
C ARG A 215 2.88 -12.12 -13.05
N ILE A 216 3.02 -13.42 -12.76
CA ILE A 216 3.25 -13.93 -11.41
C ILE A 216 4.76 -13.92 -11.17
N CYS A 217 5.18 -13.38 -10.04
CA CYS A 217 6.56 -13.28 -9.63
C CYS A 217 6.78 -13.97 -8.28
N ALA A 218 8.01 -14.36 -8.01
CA ALA A 218 8.44 -14.88 -6.71
C ALA A 218 9.35 -13.87 -6.00
N LEU A 219 9.24 -13.81 -4.68
CA LEU A 219 10.18 -13.08 -3.84
C LEU A 219 11.57 -13.74 -3.93
N GLN A 220 12.60 -12.91 -4.04
CA GLN A 220 13.99 -13.37 -4.04
C GLN A 220 14.42 -13.76 -2.62
N SER A 221 15.20 -14.82 -2.49
CA SER A 221 15.78 -15.23 -1.20
C SER A 221 16.86 -14.27 -0.73
#